data_AF-A0A929DGG5-F1
#
_entry.id   AF-A0A929DGG5-F1
#
_cell.length_a   1.000
_cell.length_b   1.000
_cell.length_c   1.000
_cell.angle_alpha   90.00
_cell.angle_beta   90.00
_cell.angle_gamma   90.00
#
_symmetry.space_group_name_H-M   'P 1'
#
loop_
_entity.id
_entity.type
_entity.pdbx_description
1 polymer ?
#
loop_
_entity_poly.entity_id
_entity_poly.type
_entity_poly.pdbx_seq_one_letter_code
_entity_poly.pdbx_strand_id
1 'polypeptide(L)'
;HKLYAVSNGTLISLIENENQTRTFHWHEKYPIATYLVSLAISNYQIYTEWYITAENDSMPVIYYVYPERIGDAQTIYKNTVDMIATYSDRFVPYPFFEEKYGMANFGWGGAMEHQTVSSMGIMNFWVVAHELAHQWFGDLVTCADFHHIWLNEGWATYLEAIYAERLYGSDGYHTYMNAIAYYGLGKTIYIEDPPIDPKFDHIVYNKGAWVLHMLRFVMGDSLFFSATKSYLNNPLFKYKSATTSDLQTIMEQYYGSGLNWFFQQWIYGMGYPKYQYSWTYEQVDDHYVIDLTIEQVQEISGSEEVFTMPLDVMIMEFPGVAKDTVPVWNDKRIQSFQLVTDLNPAEIELDPENWVLKRSEEVADIPGEEEVIPFTYKLEQNYPNPFNPSTLISWQLAVAGQVDLIIYNILGERVITLVSERQPAGYHSVEWDAGAFPSGVYYNMIKSGEFRAVKKMVLLK
;
A
#
# COMPACT_ATOMS: atom_id res chain seq x y z
N HIS A 1 -8.10 -39.63 -25.21
CA HIS A 1 -6.84 -39.20 -24.56
C HIS A 1 -6.85 -39.65 -23.10
N LYS A 2 -5.68 -39.96 -22.50
CA LYS A 2 -5.61 -40.31 -21.07
C LYS A 2 -5.90 -39.05 -20.23
N LEU A 3 -6.90 -39.11 -19.35
CA LEU A 3 -7.20 -38.05 -18.37
C LEU A 3 -6.06 -37.86 -17.35
N TYR A 4 -6.01 -36.77 -16.62
CA TYR A 4 -5.07 -36.55 -15.54
C TYR A 4 -5.79 -35.80 -14.44
N ALA A 5 -5.74 -36.31 -13.21
CA ALA A 5 -6.39 -35.69 -12.06
C ALA A 5 -5.36 -34.86 -11.30
N VAL A 6 -5.65 -33.57 -11.18
CA VAL A 6 -4.81 -32.55 -10.55
C VAL A 6 -5.45 -32.14 -9.22
N SER A 7 -4.63 -31.95 -8.18
CA SER A 7 -5.06 -31.44 -6.88
C SER A 7 -3.92 -30.68 -6.19
N ASN A 8 -4.19 -30.18 -4.99
CA ASN A 8 -3.25 -29.44 -4.16
C ASN A 8 -2.03 -30.32 -3.73
N GLY A 9 -0.96 -29.69 -3.29
CA GLY A 9 0.24 -30.33 -2.75
C GLY A 9 1.07 -31.13 -3.76
N THR A 10 1.63 -32.26 -3.33
CA THR A 10 2.50 -33.10 -4.16
C THR A 10 1.82 -34.40 -4.59
N LEU A 11 2.08 -34.85 -5.82
CA LEU A 11 1.63 -36.17 -6.27
C LEU A 11 2.54 -37.25 -5.67
N ILE A 12 2.02 -38.00 -4.72
CA ILE A 12 2.75 -39.07 -4.02
C ILE A 12 2.78 -40.35 -4.83
N SER A 13 1.66 -40.71 -5.47
CA SER A 13 1.59 -41.91 -6.29
C SER A 13 0.50 -41.85 -7.36
N LEU A 14 0.78 -42.49 -8.51
CA LEU A 14 -0.17 -42.76 -9.57
C LEU A 14 -0.25 -44.28 -9.80
N ILE A 15 -1.44 -44.85 -9.64
CA ILE A 15 -1.70 -46.28 -9.81
C ILE A 15 -2.54 -46.48 -11.08
N GLU A 16 -2.05 -47.30 -12.01
CA GLU A 16 -2.80 -47.78 -13.18
C GLU A 16 -3.52 -49.09 -12.78
N ASN A 17 -4.85 -49.08 -12.76
CA ASN A 17 -5.66 -50.22 -12.30
C ASN A 17 -5.97 -51.19 -13.45
N GLU A 18 -6.26 -52.46 -13.12
CA GLU A 18 -6.56 -53.52 -14.11
C GLU A 18 -7.77 -53.19 -15.01
N ASN A 19 -8.72 -52.40 -14.49
CA ASN A 19 -9.93 -51.96 -15.20
C ASN A 19 -9.73 -50.69 -16.04
N GLN A 20 -8.49 -50.34 -16.41
CA GLN A 20 -8.12 -49.15 -17.19
C GLN A 20 -8.47 -47.80 -16.52
N THR A 21 -8.79 -47.80 -15.23
CA THR A 21 -8.89 -46.58 -14.42
C THR A 21 -7.54 -46.23 -13.80
N ARG A 22 -7.41 -45.01 -13.27
CA ARG A 22 -6.22 -44.56 -12.55
C ARG A 22 -6.58 -43.94 -11.22
N THR A 23 -5.73 -44.16 -10.24
CA THR A 23 -5.86 -43.57 -8.90
C THR A 23 -4.67 -42.64 -8.65
N PHE A 24 -4.94 -41.38 -8.34
CA PHE A 24 -3.95 -40.35 -8.02
C PHE A 24 -4.01 -40.06 -6.53
N HIS A 25 -2.88 -40.16 -5.83
CA HIS A 25 -2.78 -39.80 -4.42
C HIS A 25 -1.98 -38.51 -4.29
N TRP A 26 -2.69 -37.42 -3.98
CA TRP A 26 -2.10 -36.12 -3.71
C TRP A 26 -1.98 -35.92 -2.19
N HIS A 27 -0.96 -35.20 -1.76
CA HIS A 27 -0.71 -34.88 -0.37
C HIS A 27 -0.34 -33.40 -0.23
N GLU A 28 -1.19 -32.66 0.48
CA GLU A 28 -0.96 -31.29 0.92
C GLU A 28 -0.31 -31.34 2.32
N LYS A 29 0.92 -30.84 2.43
CA LYS A 29 1.72 -30.79 3.65
C LYS A 29 1.28 -29.66 4.56
N TYR A 30 0.86 -28.53 3.99
CA TYR A 30 0.52 -27.33 4.73
C TYR A 30 -0.97 -27.31 5.10
N PRO A 31 -1.37 -26.61 6.18
CA PRO A 31 -2.79 -26.36 6.43
C PRO A 31 -3.44 -25.67 5.22
N ILE A 32 -4.70 -26.02 4.94
CA ILE A 32 -5.44 -25.49 3.80
C ILE A 32 -6.87 -25.15 4.23
N ALA A 33 -7.36 -23.98 3.82
CA ALA A 33 -8.75 -23.60 4.02
C ALA A 33 -9.66 -24.40 3.07
N THR A 34 -10.89 -24.72 3.49
CA THR A 34 -11.77 -25.61 2.72
C THR A 34 -12.14 -25.07 1.34
N TYR A 35 -12.20 -23.75 1.17
CA TYR A 35 -12.51 -23.13 -0.12
C TYR A 35 -11.34 -23.15 -1.12
N LEU A 36 -10.13 -23.47 -0.65
CA LEU A 36 -8.90 -23.55 -1.45
C LEU A 36 -8.61 -24.97 -1.98
N VAL A 37 -9.42 -25.97 -1.61
CA VAL A 37 -9.25 -27.34 -2.10
C VAL A 37 -9.69 -27.45 -3.56
N SER A 38 -8.82 -27.98 -4.41
CA SER A 38 -9.05 -28.12 -5.85
C SER A 38 -9.02 -29.58 -6.32
N LEU A 39 -9.88 -29.88 -7.29
CA LEU A 39 -9.83 -31.10 -8.08
C LEU A 39 -10.17 -30.77 -9.54
N ALA A 40 -9.22 -30.96 -10.45
CA ALA A 40 -9.42 -30.75 -11.88
C ALA A 40 -9.02 -32.00 -12.67
N ILE A 41 -9.86 -32.41 -13.63
CA ILE A 41 -9.66 -33.65 -14.39
C ILE A 41 -9.89 -33.38 -15.87
N SER A 42 -8.84 -33.52 -16.68
CA SER A 42 -8.93 -33.38 -18.14
C SER A 42 -7.79 -34.15 -18.81
N ASN A 43 -7.76 -34.18 -20.14
CA ASN A 43 -6.64 -34.70 -20.94
C ASN A 43 -5.51 -33.68 -21.07
N TYR A 44 -5.07 -33.12 -19.94
CA TYR A 44 -4.07 -32.06 -19.91
C TYR A 44 -2.79 -32.41 -20.68
N GLN A 45 -2.28 -31.43 -21.41
CA GLN A 45 -0.87 -31.37 -21.75
C GLN A 45 -0.14 -30.71 -20.58
N ILE A 46 0.90 -31.38 -20.08
CA ILE A 46 1.62 -30.98 -18.88
C ILE A 46 3.03 -30.55 -19.27
N TYR A 47 3.46 -29.40 -18.78
CA TYR A 47 4.86 -28.99 -18.81
C TYR A 47 5.27 -28.39 -17.46
N THR A 48 6.57 -28.37 -17.21
CA THR A 48 7.14 -27.98 -15.92
C THR A 48 8.28 -27.01 -16.14
N GLU A 49 8.28 -25.94 -15.37
CA GLU A 49 9.41 -25.04 -15.15
C GLU A 49 9.91 -25.23 -13.72
N TRP A 50 11.04 -24.62 -13.39
CA TRP A 50 11.63 -24.70 -12.06
C TRP A 50 11.91 -23.30 -11.54
N TYR A 51 11.38 -23.00 -10.35
CA TYR A 51 11.82 -21.87 -9.57
C TYR A 51 13.07 -22.28 -8.79
N ILE A 52 14.15 -21.52 -8.93
CA ILE A 52 15.45 -21.79 -8.30
C ILE A 52 15.79 -20.59 -7.41
N THR A 53 16.06 -20.83 -6.13
CA THR A 53 16.41 -19.78 -5.18
C THR A 53 17.88 -19.37 -5.30
N ALA A 54 18.29 -18.29 -4.63
CA ALA A 54 19.68 -17.86 -4.57
C ALA A 54 20.60 -18.92 -3.94
N GLU A 55 20.07 -19.73 -3.03
CA GLU A 55 20.75 -20.85 -2.36
C GLU A 55 20.82 -22.12 -3.23
N ASN A 56 20.32 -22.08 -4.46
CA ASN A 56 20.28 -23.19 -5.41
C ASN A 56 19.38 -24.37 -4.96
N ASP A 57 18.39 -24.08 -4.11
CA ASP A 57 17.23 -24.96 -3.91
C ASP A 57 16.22 -24.76 -5.05
N SER A 58 15.32 -25.72 -5.28
CA SER A 58 14.36 -25.64 -6.37
C SER A 58 13.00 -26.21 -6.04
N MET A 59 11.95 -25.59 -6.59
CA MET A 59 10.57 -26.05 -6.53
C MET A 59 9.98 -26.14 -7.96
N PRO A 60 9.22 -27.19 -8.29
CA PRO A 60 8.57 -27.29 -9.59
C PRO A 60 7.41 -26.29 -9.73
N VAL A 61 7.31 -25.68 -10.91
CA VAL A 61 6.15 -24.89 -11.36
C VAL A 61 5.48 -25.66 -12.49
N ILE A 62 4.27 -26.19 -12.24
CA ILE A 62 3.63 -27.19 -13.12
C ILE A 62 2.38 -26.64 -13.77
N TYR A 63 2.32 -26.71 -15.10
CA TYR A 63 1.20 -26.21 -15.88
C TYR A 63 0.42 -27.38 -16.48
N TYR A 64 -0.87 -27.48 -16.11
CA TYR A 64 -1.81 -28.49 -16.61
C TYR A 64 -2.78 -27.80 -17.58
N VAL A 65 -2.47 -27.86 -18.87
CA VAL A 65 -3.08 -27.01 -19.90
C VAL A 65 -3.92 -27.85 -20.84
N TYR A 66 -5.05 -27.32 -21.33
CA TYR A 66 -5.77 -28.02 -22.39
C TYR A 66 -4.89 -28.15 -23.64
N PRO A 67 -4.85 -29.30 -24.34
CA PRO A 67 -3.92 -29.49 -25.47
C PRO A 67 -3.99 -28.41 -26.55
N GLU A 68 -5.19 -27.90 -26.83
CA GLU A 68 -5.44 -26.83 -27.79
C GLU A 68 -4.94 -25.44 -27.33
N ARG A 69 -4.57 -25.27 -26.07
CA ARG A 69 -4.11 -24.01 -25.45
C ARG A 69 -2.62 -23.97 -25.12
N ILE A 70 -1.85 -25.01 -25.46
CA ILE A 70 -0.44 -25.12 -25.05
C ILE A 70 0.43 -23.94 -25.52
N GLY A 71 0.23 -23.47 -26.75
CA GLY A 71 0.99 -22.33 -27.29
C GLY A 71 0.66 -21.00 -26.61
N ASP A 72 -0.63 -20.78 -26.30
CA ASP A 72 -1.09 -19.63 -25.53
C ASP A 72 -0.46 -19.65 -24.13
N ALA A 73 -0.45 -20.81 -23.47
CA ALA A 73 0.07 -20.97 -22.11
C ALA A 73 1.57 -20.67 -22.05
N GLN A 74 2.36 -21.20 -22.97
CA GLN A 74 3.80 -20.94 -23.04
C GLN A 74 4.14 -19.46 -23.28
N THR A 75 3.19 -18.69 -23.83
CA THR A 75 3.38 -17.25 -24.04
C THR A 75 2.95 -16.44 -22.82
N ILE A 76 1.79 -16.76 -22.25
CA ILE A 76 1.15 -15.98 -21.18
C ILE A 76 1.75 -16.32 -19.81
N TYR A 77 2.08 -17.58 -19.55
CA TYR A 77 2.57 -18.06 -18.25
C TYR A 77 4.09 -17.98 -18.09
N LYS A 78 4.83 -17.58 -19.13
CA LYS A 78 6.30 -17.56 -19.16
C LYS A 78 6.96 -16.77 -18.02
N ASN A 79 6.23 -15.83 -17.41
CA ASN A 79 6.73 -14.94 -16.38
C ASN A 79 6.45 -15.44 -14.96
N THR A 80 5.75 -16.57 -14.79
CA THR A 80 5.33 -17.08 -13.48
C THR A 80 6.52 -17.26 -12.52
N VAL A 81 7.64 -17.79 -13.00
CA VAL A 81 8.85 -17.98 -12.17
C VAL A 81 9.45 -16.64 -11.71
N ASP A 82 9.48 -15.61 -12.56
CA ASP A 82 9.96 -14.26 -12.19
C ASP A 82 8.99 -13.56 -11.23
N MET A 83 7.68 -13.80 -11.36
CA MET A 83 6.69 -13.33 -10.39
C MET A 83 6.89 -13.99 -9.02
N ILE A 84 7.14 -15.31 -8.96
CA ILE A 84 7.43 -16.01 -7.69
C ILE A 84 8.66 -15.40 -7.01
N ALA A 85 9.72 -15.15 -7.78
CA ALA A 85 10.94 -14.52 -7.27
C ALA A 85 10.65 -13.11 -6.73
N THR A 86 9.95 -12.29 -7.51
CA THR A 86 9.61 -10.90 -7.16
C THR A 86 8.83 -10.80 -5.86
N TYR A 87 7.80 -11.63 -5.69
CA TYR A 87 6.99 -11.64 -4.47
C TYR A 87 7.76 -12.24 -3.29
N SER A 88 8.59 -13.27 -3.53
CA SER A 88 9.44 -13.86 -2.50
C SER A 88 10.43 -12.84 -1.91
N ASP A 89 11.06 -12.05 -2.77
CA ASP A 89 12.04 -11.02 -2.37
C ASP A 89 11.37 -9.87 -1.62
N ARG A 90 10.22 -9.39 -2.14
CA ARG A 90 9.52 -8.25 -1.56
C ARG A 90 8.86 -8.57 -0.24
N PHE A 91 8.35 -9.80 -0.06
CA PHE A 91 7.64 -10.23 1.13
C PHE A 91 8.43 -11.33 1.85
N VAL A 92 7.96 -12.57 1.79
CA VAL A 92 8.58 -13.74 2.42
C VAL A 92 8.78 -14.83 1.37
N PRO A 93 9.70 -15.80 1.55
CA PRO A 93 9.87 -16.89 0.59
C PRO A 93 8.55 -17.59 0.24
N TYR A 94 8.44 -18.12 -0.97
CA TYR A 94 7.22 -18.81 -1.43
C TYR A 94 6.70 -19.79 -0.35
N PRO A 95 5.43 -19.67 0.10
CA PRO A 95 5.04 -20.27 1.38
C PRO A 95 4.90 -21.78 1.36
N PHE A 96 4.78 -22.38 0.16
CA PHE A 96 4.57 -23.80 -0.06
C PHE A 96 5.76 -24.44 -0.81
N PHE A 97 6.97 -23.92 -0.58
CA PHE A 97 8.19 -24.26 -1.32
C PHE A 97 8.55 -25.76 -1.36
N GLU A 98 8.21 -26.50 -0.31
CA GLU A 98 8.44 -27.96 -0.25
C GLU A 98 7.48 -28.78 -1.13
N GLU A 99 6.58 -28.13 -1.87
CA GLU A 99 5.62 -28.78 -2.75
C GLU A 99 5.77 -28.33 -4.20
N LYS A 100 4.90 -27.43 -4.65
CA LYS A 100 4.84 -26.91 -6.01
C LYS A 100 4.08 -25.58 -6.02
N TYR A 101 4.26 -24.82 -7.09
CA TYR A 101 3.17 -23.99 -7.61
C TYR A 101 2.64 -24.61 -8.90
N GLY A 102 1.36 -24.45 -9.18
CA GLY A 102 0.77 -25.00 -10.39
C GLY A 102 -0.37 -24.17 -10.92
N MET A 103 -0.70 -24.40 -12.19
CA MET A 103 -1.86 -23.80 -12.83
C MET A 103 -2.59 -24.85 -13.65
N ALA A 104 -3.88 -25.06 -13.38
CA ALA A 104 -4.71 -26.03 -14.08
C ALA A 104 -5.82 -25.33 -14.87
N ASN A 105 -5.89 -25.54 -16.18
CA ASN A 105 -7.01 -25.03 -16.95
C ASN A 105 -8.31 -25.69 -16.52
N PHE A 106 -9.37 -24.90 -16.41
CA PHE A 106 -10.69 -25.42 -16.08
C PHE A 106 -11.79 -24.72 -16.89
N GLY A 107 -13.03 -25.17 -16.77
CA GLY A 107 -14.13 -24.77 -17.66
C GLY A 107 -14.91 -23.52 -17.24
N TRP A 108 -14.61 -22.91 -16.10
CA TRP A 108 -15.33 -21.72 -15.63
C TRP A 108 -14.72 -20.43 -16.21
N GLY A 109 -15.47 -19.34 -16.19
CA GLY A 109 -14.94 -18.01 -16.50
C GLY A 109 -14.30 -17.42 -15.23
N GLY A 110 -13.14 -16.78 -15.38
CA GLY A 110 -12.33 -16.27 -14.27
C GLY A 110 -11.17 -17.21 -13.91
N ALA A 111 -10.69 -17.09 -12.69
CA ALA A 111 -9.71 -17.98 -12.09
C ALA A 111 -10.00 -18.14 -10.58
N MET A 112 -9.23 -18.98 -9.91
CA MET A 112 -9.38 -19.24 -8.48
C MET A 112 -8.06 -19.70 -7.89
N GLU A 113 -7.69 -19.14 -6.74
CA GLU A 113 -6.37 -19.17 -6.16
C GLU A 113 -6.02 -20.45 -5.38
N HIS A 114 -6.72 -21.56 -5.66
CA HIS A 114 -6.56 -22.80 -4.91
C HIS A 114 -5.08 -23.13 -4.59
N GLN A 115 -4.80 -23.34 -3.31
CA GLN A 115 -3.45 -23.46 -2.76
C GLN A 115 -2.57 -24.44 -3.55
N THR A 116 -1.40 -23.97 -3.98
CA THR A 116 -0.41 -24.69 -4.82
C THR A 116 -0.86 -25.06 -6.23
N VAL A 117 -2.11 -24.77 -6.64
CA VAL A 117 -2.61 -25.06 -7.98
C VAL A 117 -3.79 -24.18 -8.40
N SER A 118 -3.49 -22.96 -8.85
CA SER A 118 -4.54 -22.03 -9.29
C SER A 118 -5.33 -22.58 -10.48
N SER A 119 -6.64 -22.48 -10.41
CA SER A 119 -7.54 -22.92 -11.47
C SER A 119 -7.73 -21.78 -12.48
N MET A 120 -7.28 -21.97 -13.71
CA MET A 120 -7.18 -20.91 -14.72
C MET A 120 -8.23 -21.09 -15.81
N GLY A 121 -9.33 -20.35 -15.73
CA GLY A 121 -10.43 -20.38 -16.70
C GLY A 121 -10.24 -19.35 -17.81
N ILE A 122 -9.55 -18.25 -17.49
CA ILE A 122 -9.03 -17.26 -18.43
C ILE A 122 -7.51 -17.26 -18.43
N MET A 123 -6.94 -17.10 -19.62
CA MET A 123 -5.49 -16.97 -19.80
C MET A 123 -5.17 -15.50 -19.97
N ASN A 124 -4.86 -14.83 -18.87
CA ASN A 124 -4.51 -13.41 -18.85
C ASN A 124 -3.29 -13.22 -17.94
N PHE A 125 -2.36 -12.37 -18.36
CA PHE A 125 -1.10 -12.13 -17.68
C PHE A 125 -1.28 -11.57 -16.26
N TRP A 126 -2.18 -10.61 -16.09
CA TRP A 126 -2.46 -9.99 -14.79
C TRP A 126 -3.24 -10.92 -13.88
N VAL A 127 -4.12 -11.75 -14.44
CA VAL A 127 -4.78 -12.82 -13.68
C VAL A 127 -3.75 -13.83 -13.16
N VAL A 128 -2.74 -14.20 -13.95
CA VAL A 128 -1.65 -15.07 -13.44
C VAL A 128 -0.93 -14.43 -12.26
N ALA A 129 -0.63 -13.13 -12.34
CA ALA A 129 -0.01 -12.38 -11.26
C ALA A 129 -0.90 -12.34 -10.01
N HIS A 130 -2.21 -12.17 -10.19
CA HIS A 130 -3.24 -12.15 -9.15
C HIS A 130 -3.38 -13.50 -8.44
N GLU A 131 -3.62 -14.58 -9.19
CA GLU A 131 -3.79 -15.92 -8.62
C GLU A 131 -2.54 -16.41 -7.90
N LEU A 132 -1.36 -16.01 -8.39
CA LEU A 132 -0.10 -16.31 -7.72
C LEU A 132 0.09 -15.48 -6.44
N ALA A 133 -0.32 -14.21 -6.44
CA ALA A 133 -0.20 -13.35 -5.26
C ALA A 133 -0.94 -13.92 -4.05
N HIS A 134 -2.06 -14.58 -4.29
CA HIS A 134 -2.85 -15.23 -3.24
C HIS A 134 -2.11 -16.31 -2.45
N GLN A 135 -1.07 -16.90 -3.03
CA GLN A 135 -0.23 -17.87 -2.31
C GLN A 135 0.37 -17.25 -1.03
N TRP A 136 0.58 -15.91 -1.01
CA TRP A 136 0.94 -15.15 0.19
C TRP A 136 -0.26 -14.56 0.92
N PHE A 137 -1.25 -14.04 0.18
CA PHE A 137 -2.41 -13.32 0.73
C PHE A 137 -3.73 -13.97 0.30
N GLY A 138 -4.25 -14.87 1.12
CA GLY A 138 -5.37 -15.75 0.77
C GLY A 138 -5.11 -17.18 1.18
N ASP A 139 -3.87 -17.65 1.02
CA ASP A 139 -3.49 -19.03 1.33
C ASP A 139 -2.57 -19.10 2.56
N LEU A 140 -1.40 -18.43 2.53
CA LEU A 140 -0.52 -18.37 3.70
C LEU A 140 -1.19 -17.66 4.87
N VAL A 141 -1.84 -16.53 4.61
CA VAL A 141 -2.72 -15.87 5.58
C VAL A 141 -4.04 -15.56 4.88
N THR A 142 -5.10 -16.24 5.27
CA THR A 142 -6.44 -16.02 4.70
C THR A 142 -7.26 -15.03 5.54
N CYS A 143 -8.37 -14.53 5.00
CA CYS A 143 -9.32 -13.73 5.77
C CYS A 143 -10.07 -14.60 6.80
N ALA A 144 -10.32 -14.08 8.00
CA ALA A 144 -11.05 -14.79 9.05
C ALA A 144 -12.48 -15.19 8.64
N ASP A 145 -13.13 -14.31 7.89
CA ASP A 145 -14.39 -14.52 7.20
C ASP A 145 -14.50 -13.49 6.06
N PHE A 146 -15.60 -13.56 5.29
CA PHE A 146 -15.77 -12.74 4.10
C PHE A 146 -16.07 -11.26 4.36
N HIS A 147 -16.27 -10.81 5.61
CA HIS A 147 -16.26 -9.36 5.88
C HIS A 147 -14.87 -8.77 5.62
N HIS A 148 -13.84 -9.60 5.82
CA HIS A 148 -12.43 -9.26 5.66
C HIS A 148 -11.85 -9.64 4.29
N ILE A 149 -12.67 -10.01 3.31
CA ILE A 149 -12.20 -10.56 2.03
C ILE A 149 -11.25 -9.64 1.26
N TRP A 150 -11.33 -8.32 1.46
CA TRP A 150 -10.38 -7.37 0.90
C TRP A 150 -8.92 -7.65 1.30
N LEU A 151 -8.67 -8.35 2.42
CA LEU A 151 -7.33 -8.82 2.81
C LEU A 151 -6.76 -9.86 1.85
N ASN A 152 -7.61 -10.60 1.15
CA ASN A 152 -7.15 -11.52 0.11
C ASN A 152 -7.07 -10.74 -1.21
N GLU A 153 -8.22 -10.20 -1.64
CA GLU A 153 -8.41 -9.63 -2.98
C GLU A 153 -7.65 -8.32 -3.21
N GLY A 154 -7.69 -7.43 -2.21
CA GLY A 154 -6.99 -6.15 -2.28
C GLY A 154 -5.47 -6.33 -2.32
N TRP A 155 -4.94 -7.29 -1.57
CA TRP A 155 -3.52 -7.62 -1.63
C TRP A 155 -3.14 -8.29 -2.95
N ALA A 156 -3.93 -9.24 -3.46
CA ALA A 156 -3.66 -9.87 -4.75
C ALA A 156 -3.63 -8.84 -5.89
N THR A 157 -4.62 -7.94 -5.95
CA THR A 157 -4.63 -6.82 -6.91
C THR A 157 -3.46 -5.85 -6.68
N TYR A 158 -3.08 -5.58 -5.43
CA TYR A 158 -1.91 -4.73 -5.15
C TYR A 158 -0.59 -5.36 -5.63
N LEU A 159 -0.45 -6.69 -5.56
CA LEU A 159 0.73 -7.39 -6.01
C LEU A 159 0.87 -7.36 -7.55
N GLU A 160 -0.22 -7.22 -8.30
CA GLU A 160 -0.15 -6.91 -9.73
C GLU A 160 0.59 -5.59 -9.97
N ALA A 161 0.34 -4.55 -9.16
CA ALA A 161 1.07 -3.29 -9.22
C ALA A 161 2.55 -3.47 -8.85
N ILE A 162 2.86 -4.27 -7.82
CA ILE A 162 4.25 -4.60 -7.45
C ILE A 162 4.98 -5.29 -8.60
N TYR A 163 4.30 -6.15 -9.36
CA TYR A 163 4.90 -6.77 -10.53
C TYR A 163 5.01 -5.80 -11.72
N ALA A 164 4.09 -4.82 -11.86
CA ALA A 164 4.27 -3.72 -12.79
C ALA A 164 5.51 -2.88 -12.46
N GLU A 165 5.76 -2.62 -11.16
CA GLU A 165 6.98 -1.96 -10.66
C GLU A 165 8.25 -2.73 -11.08
N ARG A 166 8.22 -4.07 -10.97
CA ARG A 166 9.32 -4.95 -11.37
C ARG A 166 9.65 -4.85 -12.87
N LEU A 167 8.62 -4.73 -13.72
CA LEU A 167 8.77 -4.72 -15.17
C LEU A 167 9.16 -3.35 -15.72
N TYR A 168 8.62 -2.28 -15.13
CA TYR A 168 8.60 -0.94 -15.74
C TYR A 168 9.01 0.17 -14.77
N GLY A 169 9.47 -0.16 -13.56
CA GLY A 169 9.86 0.82 -12.54
C GLY A 169 8.68 1.59 -11.96
N SER A 170 9.00 2.73 -11.33
CA SER A 170 8.01 3.59 -10.65
C SER A 170 6.87 4.01 -11.57
N ASP A 171 7.18 4.44 -12.80
CA ASP A 171 6.17 4.87 -13.78
C ASP A 171 5.16 3.76 -14.08
N GLY A 172 5.62 2.51 -14.17
CA GLY A 172 4.75 1.36 -14.37
C GLY A 172 3.85 1.06 -13.18
N TYR A 173 4.40 1.20 -11.97
CA TYR A 173 3.63 1.06 -10.74
C TYR A 173 2.49 2.08 -10.67
N HIS A 174 2.79 3.37 -10.84
CA HIS A 174 1.79 4.43 -10.80
C HIS A 174 0.81 4.35 -11.97
N THR A 175 1.28 3.97 -13.18
CA THR A 175 0.39 3.71 -14.33
C THR A 175 -0.63 2.61 -14.01
N TYR A 176 -0.18 1.50 -13.41
CA TYR A 176 -1.06 0.41 -13.03
C TYR A 176 -2.05 0.85 -11.95
N MET A 177 -1.57 1.48 -10.87
CA MET A 177 -2.43 1.97 -9.77
C MET A 177 -3.51 2.94 -10.29
N ASN A 178 -3.12 3.90 -11.13
CA ASN A 178 -4.04 4.85 -11.76
C ASN A 178 -5.09 4.16 -12.65
N ALA A 179 -4.69 3.13 -13.41
CA ALA A 179 -5.62 2.38 -14.25
C ALA A 179 -6.70 1.63 -13.46
N ILE A 180 -6.40 1.24 -12.21
CA ILE A 180 -7.35 0.55 -11.33
C ILE A 180 -8.04 1.49 -10.33
N ALA A 181 -7.84 2.81 -10.41
CA ALA A 181 -8.48 3.79 -9.53
C ALA A 181 -10.00 3.58 -9.44
N TYR A 182 -10.46 3.28 -8.23
CA TYR A 182 -11.86 2.95 -7.98
C TYR A 182 -12.38 3.62 -6.72
N TYR A 183 -13.22 4.64 -6.92
CA TYR A 183 -13.67 5.54 -5.86
C TYR A 183 -14.77 4.99 -4.94
N GLY A 184 -15.31 3.81 -5.25
CA GLY A 184 -16.41 3.20 -4.49
C GLY A 184 -17.73 3.95 -4.64
N LEU A 185 -18.78 3.27 -5.10
CA LEU A 185 -20.12 3.85 -5.29
C LEU A 185 -20.90 3.95 -3.97
N GLY A 186 -20.32 4.56 -2.93
CA GLY A 186 -20.92 4.61 -1.60
C GLY A 186 -20.92 3.25 -0.89
N LYS A 187 -19.84 2.48 -1.05
CA LYS A 187 -19.62 1.18 -0.41
C LYS A 187 -18.29 1.18 0.36
N THR A 188 -18.20 0.30 1.34
CA THR A 188 -16.99 -0.02 2.12
C THR A 188 -16.26 -1.20 1.49
N ILE A 189 -14.97 -1.38 1.80
CA ILE A 189 -14.24 -2.61 1.43
C ILE A 189 -14.38 -3.70 2.50
N TYR A 190 -14.68 -3.31 3.74
CA TYR A 190 -15.19 -4.24 4.75
C TYR A 190 -16.65 -4.54 4.44
N ILE A 191 -16.99 -5.78 4.10
CA ILE A 191 -18.35 -6.14 3.68
C ILE A 191 -19.18 -6.47 4.92
N GLU A 192 -20.14 -5.62 5.28
CA GLU A 192 -21.02 -5.85 6.45
C GLU A 192 -21.90 -7.10 6.31
N ASP A 193 -22.40 -7.37 5.10
CA ASP A 193 -23.26 -8.52 4.80
C ASP A 193 -22.66 -9.35 3.65
N PRO A 194 -21.66 -10.21 3.92
CA PRO A 194 -21.00 -10.95 2.87
C PRO A 194 -21.95 -11.96 2.21
N PRO A 195 -21.93 -12.08 0.86
CA PRO A 195 -22.79 -13.01 0.16
C PRO A 195 -22.40 -14.47 0.47
N ILE A 196 -23.39 -15.37 0.42
CA ILE A 196 -23.16 -16.82 0.55
C ILE A 196 -22.40 -17.37 -0.66
N ASP A 197 -22.64 -16.81 -1.86
CA ASP A 197 -21.87 -17.08 -3.09
C ASP A 197 -20.82 -15.96 -3.24
N PRO A 198 -19.51 -16.26 -3.14
CA PRO A 198 -18.43 -15.28 -3.09
C PRO A 198 -18.15 -14.63 -4.45
N LYS A 199 -19.14 -13.94 -5.01
CA LYS A 199 -18.98 -13.04 -6.14
C LYS A 199 -18.85 -11.62 -5.60
N PHE A 200 -17.61 -11.22 -5.38
CA PHE A 200 -17.32 -9.93 -4.77
C PHE A 200 -17.28 -8.82 -5.83
N ASP A 201 -17.66 -7.63 -5.39
CA ASP A 201 -17.64 -6.42 -6.20
C ASP A 201 -16.19 -5.95 -6.40
N HIS A 202 -15.88 -5.32 -7.55
CA HIS A 202 -14.58 -4.71 -7.85
C HIS A 202 -14.05 -3.80 -6.73
N ILE A 203 -14.90 -3.30 -5.84
CA ILE A 203 -14.47 -2.49 -4.71
C ILE A 203 -13.46 -3.21 -3.81
N VAL A 204 -13.62 -4.51 -3.50
CA VAL A 204 -12.68 -5.20 -2.59
C VAL A 204 -11.32 -5.45 -3.23
N TYR A 205 -11.28 -5.53 -4.57
CA TYR A 205 -10.09 -5.65 -5.38
C TYR A 205 -9.40 -4.30 -5.54
N ASN A 206 -10.02 -3.39 -6.30
CA ASN A 206 -9.42 -2.15 -6.74
C ASN A 206 -9.27 -1.14 -5.59
N LYS A 207 -10.35 -0.89 -4.83
CA LYS A 207 -10.24 0.02 -3.67
C LYS A 207 -9.39 -0.63 -2.57
N GLY A 208 -9.47 -1.95 -2.38
CA GLY A 208 -8.57 -2.68 -1.48
C GLY A 208 -7.09 -2.46 -1.80
N ALA A 209 -6.70 -2.58 -3.07
CA ALA A 209 -5.33 -2.29 -3.52
C ALA A 209 -4.94 -0.81 -3.32
N TRP A 210 -5.87 0.12 -3.57
CA TRP A 210 -5.65 1.55 -3.30
C TRP A 210 -5.47 1.87 -1.82
N VAL A 211 -6.17 1.17 -0.92
CA VAL A 211 -5.94 1.30 0.53
C VAL A 211 -4.52 0.88 0.90
N LEU A 212 -4.00 -0.21 0.31
CA LEU A 212 -2.62 -0.64 0.55
C LEU A 212 -1.60 0.33 -0.04
N HIS A 213 -1.87 0.89 -1.22
CA HIS A 213 -1.07 1.94 -1.83
C HIS A 213 -0.99 3.21 -0.96
N MET A 214 -2.13 3.72 -0.49
CA MET A 214 -2.19 4.85 0.44
C MET A 214 -1.51 4.53 1.77
N LEU A 215 -1.65 3.31 2.29
CA LEU A 215 -0.99 2.91 3.52
C LEU A 215 0.54 2.85 3.36
N ARG A 216 1.04 2.38 2.21
CA ARG A 216 2.47 2.46 1.85
C ARG A 216 2.97 3.90 1.84
N PHE A 217 2.18 4.84 1.30
CA PHE A 217 2.51 6.27 1.33
C PHE A 217 2.59 6.80 2.77
N VAL A 218 1.55 6.57 3.58
CA VAL A 218 1.46 7.03 4.97
C VAL A 218 2.61 6.50 5.83
N MET A 219 2.97 5.22 5.67
CA MET A 219 4.01 4.56 6.46
C MET A 219 5.42 4.76 5.91
N GLY A 220 5.55 5.10 4.64
CA GLY A 220 6.78 4.94 3.87
C GLY A 220 7.12 3.47 3.56
N ASP A 221 7.84 3.27 2.46
CA ASP A 221 8.21 1.95 1.93
C ASP A 221 8.82 1.00 2.95
N SER A 222 9.84 1.47 3.68
CA SER A 222 10.62 0.61 4.57
C SER A 222 9.77 0.00 5.67
N LEU A 223 8.91 0.80 6.32
CA LEU A 223 8.03 0.31 7.37
C LEU A 223 6.91 -0.55 6.81
N PHE A 224 6.29 -0.12 5.71
CA PHE A 224 5.18 -0.85 5.11
C PHE A 224 5.58 -2.29 4.76
N PHE A 225 6.70 -2.47 4.04
CA PHE A 225 7.16 -3.81 3.69
C PHE A 225 7.67 -4.59 4.91
N SER A 226 8.33 -3.94 5.88
CA SER A 226 8.76 -4.62 7.11
C SER A 226 7.59 -5.11 7.97
N ALA A 227 6.55 -4.29 8.11
CA ALA A 227 5.31 -4.64 8.80
C ALA A 227 4.58 -5.78 8.08
N THR A 228 4.54 -5.74 6.75
CA THR A 228 3.92 -6.81 5.94
C THR A 228 4.65 -8.14 6.08
N LYS A 229 5.99 -8.14 6.09
CA LYS A 229 6.79 -9.35 6.37
C LYS A 229 6.53 -9.90 7.77
N SER A 230 6.33 -9.01 8.75
CA SER A 230 5.97 -9.37 10.12
C SER A 230 4.57 -10.00 10.19
N TYR A 231 3.59 -9.40 9.51
CA TYR A 231 2.23 -9.93 9.38
C TYR A 231 2.23 -11.36 8.82
N LEU A 232 2.89 -11.60 7.69
CA LEU A 232 2.96 -12.92 7.04
C LEU A 232 3.75 -13.97 7.84
N ASN A 233 4.71 -13.55 8.67
CA ASN A 233 5.47 -14.46 9.52
C ASN A 233 4.89 -14.62 10.93
N ASN A 234 3.84 -13.89 11.28
CA ASN A 234 3.28 -13.92 12.63
C ASN A 234 2.65 -15.31 12.90
N PRO A 235 3.08 -16.06 13.94
CA PRO A 235 2.54 -17.38 14.26
C PRO A 235 1.03 -17.42 14.57
N LEU A 236 0.41 -16.27 14.85
CA LEU A 236 -1.04 -16.16 15.03
C LEU A 236 -1.80 -16.29 13.71
N PHE A 237 -1.20 -15.87 12.59
CA PHE A 237 -1.87 -15.74 11.30
C PHE A 237 -1.27 -16.64 10.21
N LYS A 238 0.02 -16.98 10.29
CA LYS A 238 0.71 -17.84 9.32
C LYS A 238 0.09 -19.24 9.27
N TYR A 239 -0.31 -19.66 8.07
CA TYR A 239 -1.12 -20.84 7.75
C TYR A 239 -2.47 -20.89 8.48
N LYS A 240 -3.03 -19.71 8.77
CA LYS A 240 -4.30 -19.50 9.48
C LYS A 240 -5.00 -18.31 8.85
N SER A 241 -5.88 -17.66 9.61
CA SER A 241 -6.63 -16.50 9.19
C SER A 241 -6.37 -15.27 10.04
N ALA A 242 -6.67 -14.10 9.48
CA ALA A 242 -6.54 -12.80 10.14
C ALA A 242 -7.74 -11.88 9.84
N THR A 243 -7.95 -10.91 10.73
CA THR A 243 -8.95 -9.85 10.60
C THR A 243 -8.31 -8.54 10.14
N THR A 244 -9.12 -7.58 9.71
CA THR A 244 -8.66 -6.21 9.42
C THR A 244 -7.97 -5.58 10.63
N SER A 245 -8.46 -5.83 11.85
CA SER A 245 -7.85 -5.32 13.08
C SER A 245 -6.50 -5.95 13.41
N ASP A 246 -6.29 -7.21 13.00
CA ASP A 246 -4.98 -7.85 13.14
C ASP A 246 -3.94 -7.17 12.25
N LEU A 247 -4.28 -6.91 10.99
CA LEU A 247 -3.42 -6.15 10.08
C LEU A 247 -3.15 -4.75 10.63
N GLN A 248 -4.19 -4.03 11.08
CA GLN A 248 -4.04 -2.70 11.69
C GLN A 248 -3.04 -2.72 12.84
N THR A 249 -3.18 -3.68 13.75
CA THR A 249 -2.32 -3.80 14.93
C THR A 249 -0.84 -3.98 14.53
N ILE A 250 -0.55 -4.81 13.53
CA ILE A 250 0.82 -4.99 13.04
C ILE A 250 1.33 -3.72 12.37
N MET A 251 0.53 -3.05 11.54
CA MET A 251 0.94 -1.83 10.86
C MET A 251 1.25 -0.70 11.86
N GLU A 252 0.41 -0.52 12.89
CA GLU A 252 0.61 0.48 13.95
C GLU A 252 1.88 0.23 14.77
N GLN A 253 2.23 -1.03 15.05
CA GLN A 253 3.46 -1.39 15.77
C GLN A 253 4.72 -0.90 15.05
N TYR A 254 4.72 -0.96 13.71
CA TYR A 254 5.84 -0.50 12.89
C TYR A 254 5.79 1.01 12.66
N TYR A 255 4.61 1.55 12.36
CA TYR A 255 4.42 2.98 12.14
C TYR A 255 4.77 3.81 13.38
N GLY A 256 4.57 3.27 14.58
CA GLY A 256 4.91 3.92 15.84
C GLY A 256 3.90 4.96 16.31
N SER A 257 2.75 5.06 15.62
CA SER A 257 1.58 5.86 16.04
C SER A 257 0.29 5.17 15.58
N GLY A 258 -0.86 5.64 16.10
CA GLY A 258 -2.16 5.06 15.76
C GLY A 258 -2.56 5.34 14.31
N LEU A 259 -3.05 4.32 13.62
CA LEU A 259 -3.60 4.36 12.27
C LEU A 259 -5.12 4.22 12.27
N ASN A 260 -5.77 4.30 13.44
CA ASN A 260 -7.22 4.18 13.53
C ASN A 260 -7.97 5.15 12.61
N TRP A 261 -7.52 6.40 12.47
CA TRP A 261 -8.11 7.36 11.53
C TRP A 261 -8.12 6.81 10.09
N PHE A 262 -7.02 6.18 9.67
CA PHE A 262 -6.86 5.63 8.33
C PHE A 262 -7.80 4.44 8.11
N PHE A 263 -7.77 3.47 9.04
CA PHE A 263 -8.58 2.26 8.92
C PHE A 263 -10.08 2.59 8.99
N GLN A 264 -10.50 3.48 9.89
CA GLN A 264 -11.88 3.92 9.98
C GLN A 264 -12.34 4.61 8.69
N GLN A 265 -11.55 5.52 8.12
CA GLN A 265 -11.97 6.26 6.92
C GLN A 265 -11.94 5.43 5.64
N TRP A 266 -10.87 4.64 5.44
CA TRP A 266 -10.61 4.01 4.15
C TRP A 266 -11.11 2.58 4.02
N ILE A 267 -11.31 1.89 5.16
CA ILE A 267 -11.74 0.49 5.18
C ILE A 267 -13.20 0.36 5.58
N TYR A 268 -13.52 0.91 6.75
CA TYR A 268 -14.87 0.88 7.33
C TYR A 268 -15.74 2.04 6.83
N GLY A 269 -15.12 3.11 6.36
CA GLY A 269 -15.77 4.30 5.81
C GLY A 269 -16.02 4.21 4.30
N MET A 270 -16.80 5.17 3.82
CA MET A 270 -17.19 5.29 2.42
C MET A 270 -16.67 6.59 1.82
N GLY A 271 -16.66 6.69 0.49
CA GLY A 271 -16.25 7.91 -0.20
C GLY A 271 -14.73 8.10 -0.27
N TYR A 272 -14.35 9.33 -0.60
CA TYR A 272 -12.99 9.80 -0.86
C TYR A 272 -12.98 11.34 -0.85
N PRO A 273 -11.84 11.99 -0.58
CA PRO A 273 -11.74 13.44 -0.59
C PRO A 273 -11.80 14.02 -2.00
N LYS A 274 -12.51 15.13 -2.13
CA LYS A 274 -12.50 16.01 -3.29
C LYS A 274 -11.89 17.33 -2.84
N TYR A 275 -10.68 17.61 -3.28
CA TYR A 275 -9.97 18.83 -2.92
C TYR A 275 -10.27 19.95 -3.92
N GLN A 276 -10.63 21.11 -3.41
CA GLN A 276 -10.40 22.38 -4.10
C GLN A 276 -9.22 23.06 -3.44
N TYR A 277 -8.36 23.69 -4.23
CA TYR A 277 -7.23 24.44 -3.69
C TYR A 277 -7.01 25.74 -4.43
N SER A 278 -6.62 26.77 -3.69
CA SER A 278 -6.19 28.05 -4.21
C SER A 278 -4.85 28.40 -3.58
N TRP A 279 -4.04 29.18 -4.29
CA TRP A 279 -2.75 29.59 -3.78
C TRP A 279 -2.37 30.98 -4.28
N THR A 280 -1.67 31.71 -3.44
CA THR A 280 -0.99 32.96 -3.79
C THR A 280 0.46 32.84 -3.36
N TYR A 281 1.30 33.78 -3.81
CA TYR A 281 2.67 33.84 -3.35
C TYR A 281 3.17 35.28 -3.31
N GLU A 282 4.14 35.51 -2.45
CA GLU A 282 4.94 36.72 -2.42
C GLU A 282 6.43 36.39 -2.34
N GLN A 283 7.25 37.27 -2.89
CA GLN A 283 8.70 37.17 -2.74
C GLN A 283 9.12 37.84 -1.43
N VAL A 284 9.80 37.09 -0.56
CA VAL A 284 10.34 37.56 0.72
C VAL A 284 11.85 37.31 0.71
N ASP A 285 12.63 38.41 0.66
CA ASP A 285 14.08 38.38 0.45
C ASP A 285 14.46 37.59 -0.82
N ASP A 286 15.27 36.53 -0.68
CA ASP A 286 15.72 35.66 -1.78
C ASP A 286 14.83 34.42 -1.96
N HIS A 287 13.69 34.34 -1.26
CA HIS A 287 12.77 33.19 -1.25
C HIS A 287 11.35 33.59 -1.68
N TYR A 288 10.53 32.60 -1.99
CA TYR A 288 9.09 32.76 -2.23
C TYR A 288 8.31 32.08 -1.10
N VAL A 289 7.33 32.82 -0.56
CA VAL A 289 6.36 32.31 0.41
C VAL A 289 5.05 32.10 -0.33
N ILE A 290 4.54 30.87 -0.28
CA ILE A 290 3.29 30.45 -0.90
C ILE A 290 2.26 30.27 0.20
N ASP A 291 1.13 30.97 0.09
CA ASP A 291 -0.06 30.72 0.90
C ASP A 291 -0.99 29.79 0.13
N LEU A 292 -0.99 28.51 0.49
CA LEU A 292 -1.83 27.47 -0.11
C LEU A 292 -3.03 27.20 0.80
N THR A 293 -4.25 27.28 0.26
CA THR A 293 -5.47 26.85 0.96
C THR A 293 -6.06 25.63 0.27
N ILE A 294 -6.38 24.60 1.06
CA ILE A 294 -7.01 23.36 0.63
C ILE A 294 -8.37 23.24 1.32
N GLU A 295 -9.44 23.09 0.53
CA GLU A 295 -10.77 22.72 0.98
C GLU A 295 -11.14 21.31 0.50
N GLN A 296 -11.62 20.47 1.41
CA GLN A 296 -12.34 19.26 1.05
C GLN A 296 -13.80 19.63 0.73
N VAL A 297 -14.38 19.24 -0.41
CA VAL A 297 -15.75 19.65 -0.81
C VAL A 297 -16.73 18.49 -0.93
N GLN A 298 -16.31 17.28 -0.58
CA GLN A 298 -17.20 16.13 -0.59
C GLN A 298 -18.24 16.20 0.54
N GLU A 299 -19.42 15.65 0.25
CA GLU A 299 -20.45 15.35 1.22
C GLU A 299 -20.72 13.84 1.16
N ILE A 300 -20.70 13.17 2.31
CA ILE A 300 -20.90 11.73 2.41
C ILE A 300 -22.07 11.49 3.34
N SER A 301 -23.18 10.97 2.78
CA SER A 301 -24.40 10.63 3.53
C SER A 301 -24.95 11.78 4.38
N GLY A 302 -24.88 13.02 3.88
CA GLY A 302 -25.34 14.20 4.64
C GLY A 302 -24.32 14.75 5.64
N SER A 303 -23.10 14.22 5.66
CA SER A 303 -22.03 14.65 6.56
C SER A 303 -20.85 15.25 5.81
N GLU A 304 -20.25 16.27 6.43
CA GLU A 304 -19.05 16.98 5.97
C GLU A 304 -17.78 16.26 6.42
N GLU A 305 -17.72 14.95 6.18
CA GLU A 305 -16.63 14.11 6.66
C GLU A 305 -15.27 14.56 6.08
N VAL A 306 -14.29 14.73 6.97
CA VAL A 306 -12.94 15.19 6.65
C VAL A 306 -12.01 13.99 6.61
N PHE A 307 -11.41 13.71 5.46
CA PHE A 307 -10.35 12.71 5.33
C PHE A 307 -9.04 13.30 5.83
N THR A 308 -8.36 12.58 6.70
CA THR A 308 -7.01 12.95 7.11
C THR A 308 -6.01 12.27 6.19
N MET A 309 -5.16 13.02 5.49
CA MET A 309 -4.11 12.43 4.65
C MET A 309 -2.89 13.37 4.53
N PRO A 310 -1.66 12.82 4.44
CA PRO A 310 -0.56 13.54 3.82
C PRO A 310 -0.87 13.79 2.34
N LEU A 311 -0.39 14.92 1.81
CA LEU A 311 -0.42 15.28 0.39
C LEU A 311 0.94 15.86 0.02
N ASP A 312 1.52 15.40 -1.08
CA ASP A 312 2.70 16.04 -1.65
C ASP A 312 2.27 17.25 -2.47
N VAL A 313 2.84 18.43 -2.23
CA VAL A 313 2.57 19.64 -3.00
C VAL A 313 3.76 19.90 -3.90
N MET A 314 3.60 19.70 -5.21
CA MET A 314 4.66 20.01 -6.18
C MET A 314 4.58 21.47 -6.61
N ILE A 315 5.67 22.20 -6.44
CA ILE A 315 5.85 23.58 -6.88
C ILE A 315 6.75 23.59 -8.11
N MET A 316 6.35 24.31 -9.17
CA MET A 316 7.06 24.33 -10.44
C MET A 316 7.45 25.75 -10.88
N GLU A 317 8.74 25.93 -11.24
CA GLU A 317 9.25 27.14 -11.90
C GLU A 317 9.13 26.95 -13.42
N PHE A 318 8.01 27.41 -14.00
CA PHE A 318 7.56 27.09 -15.37
C PHE A 318 7.35 25.58 -15.63
N PRO A 319 6.41 25.19 -16.51
CA PRO A 319 6.15 23.77 -16.76
C PRO A 319 7.40 23.02 -17.24
N GLY A 320 7.92 22.11 -16.40
CA GLY A 320 8.91 21.09 -16.78
C GLY A 320 10.40 21.39 -16.54
N VAL A 321 10.78 22.39 -15.72
CA VAL A 321 12.21 22.76 -15.56
C VAL A 321 12.78 22.47 -14.17
N ALA A 322 12.19 23.01 -13.10
CA ALA A 322 12.59 22.74 -11.71
C ALA A 322 11.36 22.47 -10.85
N LYS A 323 11.49 21.51 -9.93
CA LYS A 323 10.40 21.01 -9.08
C LYS A 323 10.87 20.96 -7.64
N ASP A 324 10.06 21.50 -6.75
CA ASP A 324 10.16 21.33 -5.31
C ASP A 324 8.91 20.58 -4.84
N THR A 325 9.02 19.71 -3.84
CA THR A 325 7.88 18.93 -3.35
C THR A 325 7.82 19.02 -1.84
N VAL A 326 6.76 19.68 -1.36
CA VAL A 326 6.57 19.93 0.07
C VAL A 326 5.40 19.09 0.57
N PRO A 327 5.62 18.17 1.52
CA PRO A 327 4.52 17.40 2.09
C PRO A 327 3.70 18.26 3.07
N VAL A 328 2.38 18.20 2.95
CA VAL A 328 1.43 18.83 3.87
C VAL A 328 0.48 17.78 4.46
N TRP A 329 -0.03 18.04 5.66
CA TRP A 329 -1.04 17.20 6.29
C TRP A 329 -2.38 17.92 6.27
N ASN A 330 -3.30 17.45 5.44
CA ASN A 330 -4.66 17.95 5.45
C ASN A 330 -5.53 17.11 6.41
N ASP A 331 -5.90 17.72 7.53
CA ASP A 331 -6.72 17.12 8.60
C ASP A 331 -7.95 17.97 8.95
N LYS A 332 -8.23 19.01 8.15
CA LYS A 332 -9.39 19.90 8.30
C LYS A 332 -10.14 20.06 6.98
N ARG A 333 -11.42 20.41 7.13
CA ARG A 333 -12.33 20.73 6.01
C ARG A 333 -11.77 21.84 5.13
N ILE A 334 -11.28 22.92 5.74
CA ILE A 334 -10.54 24.00 5.10
C ILE A 334 -9.24 24.18 5.90
N GLN A 335 -8.10 24.21 5.22
CA GLN A 335 -6.80 24.33 5.85
C GLN A 335 -5.82 25.10 4.97
N SER A 336 -5.15 26.08 5.57
CA SER A 336 -4.10 26.85 4.90
C SER A 336 -2.72 26.42 5.37
N PHE A 337 -1.75 26.52 4.46
CA PHE A 337 -0.36 26.17 4.64
C PHE A 337 0.51 27.29 4.08
N GLN A 338 1.59 27.62 4.80
CA GLN A 338 2.65 28.46 4.29
C GLN A 338 3.81 27.56 3.86
N LEU A 339 4.15 27.61 2.57
CA LEU A 339 5.25 26.87 1.97
C LEU A 339 6.34 27.86 1.59
N VAL A 340 7.59 27.49 1.80
CA VAL A 340 8.75 28.31 1.40
C VAL A 340 9.51 27.56 0.33
N THR A 341 9.86 28.25 -0.74
CA THR A 341 10.67 27.67 -1.82
C THR A 341 11.62 28.72 -2.40
N ASP A 342 12.73 28.24 -2.97
CA ASP A 342 13.68 29.07 -3.72
C ASP A 342 13.25 29.23 -5.18
N LEU A 343 12.28 28.42 -5.63
CA LEU A 343 11.75 28.43 -6.99
C LEU A 343 10.72 29.54 -7.15
N ASN A 344 10.79 30.30 -8.24
CA ASN A 344 9.74 31.26 -8.58
C ASN A 344 8.45 30.50 -8.99
N PRO A 345 7.39 30.48 -8.16
CA PRO A 345 6.29 29.56 -8.35
C PRO A 345 5.38 30.01 -9.50
N ALA A 346 5.21 29.13 -10.49
CA ALA A 346 4.32 29.35 -11.64
C ALA A 346 3.07 28.46 -11.60
N GLU A 347 3.18 27.26 -11.01
CA GLU A 347 2.13 26.27 -10.92
C GLU A 347 2.33 25.42 -9.65
N ILE A 348 1.22 25.01 -9.04
CA ILE A 348 1.19 24.05 -7.95
C ILE A 348 0.31 22.87 -8.35
N GLU A 349 0.82 21.66 -8.13
CA GLU A 349 0.06 20.42 -8.31
C GLU A 349 -0.04 19.68 -6.97
N LEU A 350 -1.27 19.39 -6.53
CA LEU A 350 -1.49 18.53 -5.36
C LEU A 350 -1.34 17.06 -5.75
N ASP A 351 -0.60 16.31 -4.95
CA ASP A 351 -0.38 14.85 -5.01
C ASP A 351 -0.24 14.34 -6.47
N PRO A 352 0.83 14.76 -7.16
CA PRO A 352 1.03 14.56 -8.60
C PRO A 352 1.19 13.09 -9.00
N GLU A 353 1.79 12.29 -8.13
CA GLU A 353 1.98 10.84 -8.36
C GLU A 353 0.73 10.02 -7.95
N ASN A 354 -0.34 10.71 -7.52
CA ASN A 354 -1.61 10.12 -7.08
C ASN A 354 -1.42 9.07 -5.98
N TRP A 355 -0.70 9.42 -4.91
CA TRP A 355 -0.59 8.56 -3.74
C TRP A 355 -1.89 8.43 -2.96
N VAL A 356 -2.79 9.41 -3.08
CA VAL A 356 -4.10 9.45 -2.43
C VAL A 356 -5.20 9.19 -3.44
N LEU A 357 -6.13 8.29 -3.10
CA LEU A 357 -7.34 8.10 -3.89
C LEU A 357 -8.27 9.32 -3.71
N LYS A 358 -8.12 10.32 -4.58
CA LYS A 358 -8.79 11.62 -4.46
C LYS A 358 -9.26 12.18 -5.81
N ARG A 359 -9.98 13.30 -5.75
CA ARG A 359 -10.05 14.27 -6.85
C ARG A 359 -9.50 15.60 -6.37
N SER A 360 -8.88 16.37 -7.26
CA SER A 360 -8.43 17.71 -6.94
C SER A 360 -8.67 18.66 -8.11
N GLU A 361 -9.00 19.90 -7.79
CA GLU A 361 -9.20 20.98 -8.76
C GLU A 361 -8.63 22.28 -8.18
N GLU A 362 -7.82 22.99 -8.97
CA GLU A 362 -7.40 24.35 -8.62
C GLU A 362 -8.55 25.32 -8.89
N VAL A 363 -8.83 26.20 -7.93
CA VAL A 363 -9.86 27.23 -8.02
C VAL A 363 -9.25 28.62 -7.79
N ALA A 364 -9.89 29.65 -8.32
CA ALA A 364 -9.37 31.02 -8.22
C ALA A 364 -9.34 31.55 -6.77
N ASP A 365 -10.27 31.11 -5.93
CA ASP A 365 -10.41 31.52 -4.54
C ASP A 365 -11.29 30.52 -3.77
N ILE A 366 -11.11 30.42 -2.45
CA ILE A 366 -11.90 29.58 -1.53
C ILE A 366 -12.62 30.52 -0.54
N PRO A 367 -13.94 30.78 -0.74
CA PRO A 367 -14.66 31.79 0.05
C PRO A 367 -14.83 31.40 1.52
N GLY A 368 -14.17 32.12 2.42
CA GLY A 368 -14.29 31.92 3.87
C GLY A 368 -13.17 32.50 4.73
N GLU A 369 -12.32 33.37 4.17
CA GLU A 369 -11.11 33.89 4.81
C GLU A 369 -11.40 34.68 6.10
N GLU A 370 -11.00 34.12 7.23
CA GLU A 370 -10.14 34.85 8.16
C GLU A 370 -8.80 34.11 8.18
N GLU A 371 -7.70 34.85 8.28
CA GLU A 371 -6.36 34.33 8.57
C GLU A 371 -6.47 33.32 9.73
N VAL A 372 -6.44 32.02 9.46
CA VAL A 372 -6.74 31.00 10.48
C VAL A 372 -5.54 30.84 11.39
N ILE A 373 -5.45 31.73 12.38
CA ILE A 373 -4.56 31.55 13.52
C ILE A 373 -5.03 30.29 14.25
N PRO A 374 -4.20 29.24 14.38
CA PRO A 374 -4.61 28.01 15.04
C PRO A 374 -4.99 28.33 16.49
N PHE A 375 -6.09 27.80 17.02
CA PHE A 375 -6.46 28.05 18.42
C PHE A 375 -5.58 27.28 19.43
N THR A 376 -4.72 26.39 18.94
CA THR A 376 -3.92 25.46 19.74
C THR A 376 -2.47 25.41 19.30
N TYR A 377 -1.58 25.11 20.25
CA TYR A 377 -0.22 24.69 19.94
C TYR A 377 -0.19 23.19 19.62
N LYS A 378 0.47 22.78 18.53
CA LYS A 378 0.59 21.38 18.11
C LYS A 378 1.94 21.13 17.46
N LEU A 379 2.53 19.97 17.70
CA LEU A 379 3.71 19.47 16.97
C LEU A 379 3.25 18.26 16.17
N GLU A 380 3.36 18.34 14.85
CA GLU A 380 2.99 17.26 13.95
C GLU A 380 4.05 16.16 13.95
N GLN A 381 3.63 14.96 13.54
CA GLN A 381 4.60 13.92 13.25
C GLN A 381 5.43 14.36 12.04
N ASN A 382 6.76 14.26 12.12
CA ASN A 382 7.62 14.58 10.99
C ASN A 382 7.29 13.67 9.80
N TYR A 383 7.45 14.18 8.58
CA TYR A 383 7.20 13.41 7.36
C TYR A 383 8.26 13.71 6.29
N PRO A 384 8.81 12.69 5.61
CA PRO A 384 8.57 11.26 5.85
C PRO A 384 9.07 10.83 7.24
N ASN A 385 8.53 9.73 7.78
CA ASN A 385 9.07 9.08 8.97
C ASN A 385 8.76 7.58 8.91
N PRO A 386 9.77 6.69 8.75
CA PRO A 386 11.19 6.96 8.74
C PRO A 386 11.62 7.76 7.52
N PHE A 387 12.78 8.39 7.61
CA PHE A 387 13.26 9.29 6.58
C PHE A 387 14.70 8.99 6.20
N ASN A 388 15.10 9.44 5.00
CA ASN A 388 16.45 9.29 4.46
C ASN A 388 16.74 10.32 3.34
N PRO A 389 17.72 11.22 3.48
CA PRO A 389 18.31 11.68 4.73
C PRO A 389 17.46 12.77 5.40
N SER A 390 16.44 13.32 4.73
CA SER A 390 15.72 14.51 5.19
C SER A 390 14.24 14.28 5.51
N THR A 391 13.71 15.12 6.40
CA THR A 391 12.31 15.08 6.84
C THR A 391 11.81 16.48 7.19
N LEU A 392 10.53 16.74 6.95
CA LEU A 392 9.87 17.98 7.35
C LEU A 392 9.25 17.83 8.74
N ILE A 393 9.53 18.77 9.63
CA ILE A 393 8.92 18.87 10.96
C ILE A 393 8.00 20.07 10.96
N SER A 394 6.71 19.88 11.25
CA SER A 394 5.71 20.96 11.20
C SER A 394 5.05 21.18 12.56
N TRP A 395 4.68 22.42 12.89
CA TRP A 395 4.01 22.79 14.14
C TRP A 395 3.05 23.95 13.96
N GLN A 396 2.21 24.16 14.98
CA GLN A 396 1.19 25.19 15.05
C GLN A 396 1.46 26.06 16.28
N LEU A 397 1.39 27.38 16.12
CA LEU A 397 1.51 28.37 17.18
C LEU A 397 0.23 29.18 17.30
N ALA A 398 -0.46 29.06 18.43
CA ALA A 398 -1.70 29.81 18.63
C ALA A 398 -1.49 31.31 18.87
N VAL A 399 -0.32 31.66 19.40
CA VAL A 399 0.12 33.04 19.61
C VAL A 399 1.59 33.12 19.25
N ALA A 400 1.99 34.24 18.65
CA ALA A 400 3.37 34.54 18.33
C ALA A 400 4.27 34.40 19.57
N GLY A 401 5.40 33.73 19.43
CA GLY A 401 6.25 33.38 20.56
C GLY A 401 7.64 32.91 20.15
N GLN A 402 8.55 32.83 21.14
CA GLN A 402 9.83 32.16 20.95
C GLN A 402 9.59 30.67 20.74
N VAL A 403 10.23 30.09 19.73
CA VAL A 403 10.19 28.66 19.43
C VAL A 403 11.60 28.10 19.52
N ASP A 404 11.76 27.04 20.31
CA ASP A 404 12.96 26.21 20.32
C ASP A 404 12.58 24.82 19.81
N LEU A 405 13.06 24.44 18.62
CA LEU A 405 12.92 23.09 18.09
C LEU A 405 14.29 22.39 18.09
N ILE A 406 14.40 21.34 18.88
CA ILE A 406 15.66 20.66 19.16
C ILE A 406 15.53 19.16 18.92
N ILE A 407 16.51 18.58 18.26
CA ILE A 407 16.61 17.14 18.05
C ILE A 407 17.48 16.50 19.14
N TYR A 408 17.02 15.37 19.67
CA TYR A 408 17.70 14.55 20.66
C TYR A 408 17.92 13.13 20.14
N ASN A 409 18.99 12.48 20.59
CA ASN A 409 19.20 11.05 20.36
C ASN A 409 18.46 10.19 21.43
N ILE A 410 18.53 8.86 21.31
CA ILE A 410 17.92 7.94 22.27
C ILE A 410 18.43 8.06 23.72
N LEU A 411 19.61 8.66 23.92
CA LEU A 411 20.19 8.90 25.24
C LEU A 411 19.71 10.22 25.86
N GLY A 412 18.89 10.99 25.14
CA GLY A 412 18.44 12.32 25.56
C GLY A 412 19.50 13.40 25.38
N GLU A 413 20.56 13.14 24.63
CA GLU A 413 21.58 14.12 24.30
C GLU A 413 21.10 14.98 23.13
N ARG A 414 21.32 16.30 23.23
CA ARG A 414 20.99 17.24 22.16
C ARG A 414 21.91 16.99 20.96
N VAL A 415 21.29 16.72 19.82
CA VAL A 415 21.95 16.48 18.52
C VAL A 415 22.13 17.79 17.78
N ILE A 416 21.04 18.53 17.54
CA ILE A 416 21.05 19.81 16.82
C ILE A 416 19.85 20.66 17.27
N THR A 417 19.99 21.98 17.21
CA THR A 417 18.88 22.93 17.33
C THR A 417 18.52 23.38 15.92
N LEU A 418 17.29 23.10 15.48
CA LEU A 418 16.80 23.46 14.14
C LEU A 418 16.20 24.87 14.11
N VAL A 419 15.49 25.24 15.17
CA VAL A 419 14.84 26.56 15.30
C VAL A 419 15.12 27.09 16.70
N SER A 420 15.50 28.37 16.80
CA SER A 420 15.61 29.10 18.07
C SER A 420 15.37 30.59 17.83
N GLU A 421 14.14 30.94 17.47
CA GLU A 421 13.75 32.31 17.11
C GLU A 421 12.30 32.61 17.48
N ARG A 422 11.90 33.88 17.38
CA ARG A 422 10.53 34.31 17.61
C ARG A 422 9.74 34.22 16.31
N GLN A 423 8.67 33.44 16.31
CA GLN A 423 7.82 33.22 15.15
C GLN A 423 6.40 33.81 15.36
N PRO A 424 5.70 34.24 14.30
CA PRO A 424 4.31 34.69 14.37
C PRO A 424 3.36 33.55 14.74
N ALA A 425 2.13 33.88 15.14
CA ALA A 425 1.08 32.86 15.28
C ALA A 425 0.77 32.29 13.89
N GLY A 426 0.54 30.98 13.79
CA GLY A 426 0.35 30.33 12.49
C GLY A 426 0.91 28.91 12.43
N TYR A 427 1.02 28.40 11.22
CA TYR A 427 1.59 27.09 10.92
C TYR A 427 3.04 27.30 10.46
N HIS A 428 3.93 26.42 10.90
CA HIS A 428 5.36 26.53 10.65
C HIS A 428 5.92 25.17 10.30
N SER A 429 6.99 25.13 9.52
CA SER A 429 7.72 23.91 9.22
C SER A 429 9.22 24.18 9.09
N VAL A 430 10.03 23.14 9.26
CA VAL A 430 11.46 23.17 8.97
C VAL A 430 11.91 21.79 8.47
N GLU A 431 12.74 21.78 7.44
CA GLU A 431 13.40 20.55 7.00
C GLU A 431 14.61 20.24 7.89
N TRP A 432 14.76 18.97 8.24
CA TRP A 432 15.99 18.45 8.84
C TRP A 432 16.66 17.46 7.89
N ASP A 433 17.73 17.88 7.22
CA ASP A 433 18.68 16.98 6.55
C ASP A 433 19.58 16.30 7.60
N ALA A 434 19.35 15.01 7.82
CA ALA A 434 20.12 14.20 8.75
C ALA A 434 21.24 13.39 8.07
N GLY A 435 21.69 13.79 6.88
CA GLY A 435 22.71 13.09 6.09
C GLY A 435 24.05 12.90 6.81
N ALA A 436 24.37 13.75 7.79
CA ALA A 436 25.58 13.62 8.61
C ALA A 436 25.42 12.71 9.84
N PHE A 437 24.20 12.27 10.18
CA PHE A 437 23.90 11.55 11.43
C PHE A 437 23.72 10.04 11.19
N PRO A 438 24.04 9.16 12.16
CA PRO A 438 23.86 7.71 11.99
C PRO A 438 22.38 7.32 11.96
N SER A 439 22.04 6.26 11.22
CA SER A 439 20.69 5.65 11.27
C SER A 439 20.32 5.32 12.72
N GLY A 440 19.07 5.58 13.09
CA GLY A 440 18.61 5.38 14.46
C GLY A 440 17.36 6.15 14.79
N VAL A 441 16.96 6.04 16.06
CA VAL A 441 15.81 6.77 16.61
C VAL A 441 16.27 8.11 17.16
N TYR A 442 15.53 9.15 16.79
CA TYR A 442 15.70 10.51 17.26
C TYR A 442 14.38 11.03 17.84
N TYR A 443 14.43 12.12 18.58
CA TYR A 443 13.26 12.79 19.11
C TYR A 443 13.35 14.27 18.78
N ASN A 444 12.36 14.82 18.07
CA ASN A 444 12.21 16.27 17.97
C ASN A 444 11.41 16.74 19.19
N MET A 445 11.84 17.84 19.79
CA MET A 445 11.16 18.47 20.92
C MET A 445 11.02 19.94 20.60
N ILE A 446 9.77 20.41 20.61
CA ILE A 446 9.45 21.82 20.46
C ILE A 446 9.08 22.41 21.80
N LYS A 447 9.49 23.65 22.03
CA LYS A 447 9.04 24.48 23.16
C LYS A 447 8.63 25.86 22.65
N SER A 448 7.45 26.32 23.06
CA SER A 448 7.04 27.72 22.89
C SER A 448 6.19 28.18 24.08
N GLY A 449 6.73 29.12 24.88
CA GLY A 449 6.12 29.47 26.18
C GLY A 449 6.01 28.24 27.10
N GLU A 450 4.78 27.93 27.51
CA GLU A 450 4.44 26.74 28.31
C GLU A 450 4.19 25.48 27.47
N PHE A 451 3.99 25.62 26.15
CA PHE A 451 3.79 24.47 25.28
C PHE A 451 5.09 23.70 25.10
N ARG A 452 5.01 22.38 25.28
CA ARG A 452 6.09 21.44 24.98
C ARG A 452 5.52 20.17 24.38
N ALA A 453 6.08 19.73 23.27
CA ALA A 453 5.73 18.45 22.66
C ALA A 453 6.98 17.74 22.16
N VAL A 454 6.90 16.41 22.08
CA VAL A 454 7.99 15.55 21.61
C VAL A 454 7.42 14.55 20.61
N LYS A 455 8.10 14.36 19.47
CA LYS A 455 7.78 13.32 18.49
C LYS A 455 9.00 12.47 18.20
N LYS A 456 8.78 11.16 18.09
CA LYS A 456 9.80 10.19 17.70
C LYS A 456 10.01 10.27 16.19
N MET A 457 11.26 10.27 15.76
CA MET A 457 11.67 10.21 14.36
C MET A 457 12.62 9.03 14.16
N VAL A 458 12.64 8.46 12.97
CA VAL A 458 13.48 7.30 12.63
C VAL A 458 14.26 7.62 11.36
N LEU A 459 15.58 7.73 11.46
CA LEU A 459 16.47 7.89 10.31
C LEU A 459 16.93 6.49 9.84
N LEU A 460 16.73 6.17 8.56
CA LEU A 460 17.13 4.89 7.97
C LEU A 460 17.95 5.14 6.69
N LYS A 461 19.28 5.13 6.83
CA LYS A 461 20.21 5.16 5.69
C LYS A 461 20.34 3.82 4.98
#